data_AF-A0A182E9C8-F1
#
_entry.id   AF-A0A182E9C8-F1
#
_cell.length_a   1.000
_cell.length_b   1.000
_cell.length_c   1.000
_cell.angle_alpha   90.00
_cell.angle_beta   90.00
_cell.angle_gamma   90.00
#
_symmetry.space_group_name_H-M   'P 1'
#
loop_
_entity.id
_entity.type
_entity.pdbx_description
1 polymer ?
#
loop_
_entity_poly.entity_id
_entity_poly.type
_entity_poly.pdbx_seq_one_letter_code
_entity_poly.pdbx_strand_id
1 'polypeptide(L)'
;MTVREPLDDLTFSQFVAEAATRLVIIDFYADWCGPCRMISPHIEKLSEKYPQAVFIKVNVETCRQTSNEFGINAMPTFVLLCKGHEVDRLMGANVELLETKIVQQLKESLVATPDERIFLRKFVEYSQRMQIYENEISQALARSLIPYDKLMEASRMNGKANKFELVKLLLNWFKTDFFVWTDVPKCELCGQNAEKSEEVQGDPTQEEQEWGAYRVEVYKCQKCNTNVRFPRYNDPVKLLETRSGRCGEWANCFTLCSRAIGLETRWVYDVTDHVWCEIWIEDLDRWVHCDPCENIIDTPLLYEKGWGKNLNYVIAFGLDHIQDVTWRYTFNHFATLGRRNSCRETVLRNFMRMRGSKIEEQGRTTGSEEWKKQRGETGSGKPTKRVLVPTEKEISDKVFSLEYDCAKDQYRRGVDLIKGWESLVSKQKNVCRVADQASNVAYICCQEGKTSGEICWSFDFDGHLVKNIEFRLDGIKKNDDSVIRAIICCGDKCTVIPSTGELELEMIESSKVDVKIYFSSGDAQLFLTNLNSGDYANFRVKVFF
;
A
#
# COMPACT_ATOMS: atom_id res chain seq x y z
N MET A 1 7.82 -11.95 20.98
CA MET A 1 7.56 -13.40 20.85
C MET A 1 8.73 -14.09 21.48
N THR A 2 8.47 -14.99 22.42
CA THR A 2 9.47 -15.68 23.22
C THR A 2 10.16 -16.79 22.43
N VAL A 3 11.44 -17.02 22.71
CA VAL A 3 12.17 -18.23 22.31
C VAL A 3 11.37 -19.44 22.81
N ARG A 4 11.07 -20.39 21.91
CA ARG A 4 10.28 -21.58 22.25
C ARG A 4 11.18 -22.65 22.82
N GLU A 5 10.72 -23.36 23.84
CA GLU A 5 11.46 -24.47 24.44
C GLU A 5 10.58 -25.72 24.48
N PRO A 6 10.92 -26.80 23.76
CA PRO A 6 10.15 -28.02 23.77
C PRO A 6 10.43 -28.83 25.04
N LEU A 7 9.40 -29.49 25.57
CA LEU A 7 9.53 -30.36 26.74
C LEU A 7 10.08 -31.75 26.38
N ASP A 8 9.91 -32.18 25.13
CA ASP A 8 10.32 -33.48 24.60
C ASP A 8 10.52 -33.43 23.07
N ASP A 9 11.01 -34.55 22.50
CA ASP A 9 11.27 -34.72 21.06
C ASP A 9 10.00 -34.56 20.19
N LEU A 10 8.82 -34.91 20.72
CA LEU A 10 7.55 -34.77 20.02
C LEU A 10 7.15 -33.30 19.88
N THR A 11 7.29 -32.52 20.95
CA THR A 11 7.01 -31.08 20.99
C THR A 11 7.96 -30.32 20.08
N PHE A 12 9.24 -30.74 20.01
CA PHE A 12 10.19 -30.18 19.06
C PHE A 12 9.71 -30.35 17.61
N SER A 13 9.30 -31.57 17.25
CA SER A 13 8.81 -31.89 15.91
C SER A 13 7.59 -31.04 15.53
N GLN A 14 6.68 -30.79 16.49
CA GLN A 14 5.53 -29.89 16.30
C GLN A 14 5.97 -28.44 16.03
N PHE A 15 6.91 -27.90 16.81
CA PHE A 15 7.40 -26.54 16.62
C PHE A 15 8.08 -26.32 15.26
N VAL A 16 8.86 -27.30 14.79
CA VAL A 16 9.49 -27.23 13.45
C VAL A 16 8.43 -27.31 12.36
N ALA A 17 7.42 -28.19 12.50
CA ALA A 17 6.32 -28.30 11.54
C ALA A 17 5.48 -27.02 11.43
N GLU A 18 5.17 -26.37 12.55
CA GLU A 18 4.48 -25.07 12.58
C GLU A 18 5.29 -23.96 11.91
N ALA A 19 6.62 -24.04 11.96
CA ALA A 19 7.54 -23.05 11.42
C ALA A 19 7.94 -23.30 9.96
N ALA A 20 7.36 -24.31 9.27
CA ALA A 20 7.82 -24.83 7.98
C ALA A 20 8.09 -23.80 6.87
N THR A 21 7.45 -22.63 6.91
CA THR A 21 7.62 -21.56 5.91
C THR A 21 8.63 -20.48 6.29
N ARG A 22 9.24 -20.57 7.48
CA ARG A 22 10.14 -19.58 8.07
C ARG A 22 11.54 -20.16 8.29
N LEU A 23 12.53 -19.26 8.44
CA LEU A 23 13.85 -19.63 8.95
C LEU A 23 13.70 -20.04 10.43
N VAL A 24 14.18 -21.22 10.79
CA VAL A 24 14.19 -21.72 12.17
C VAL A 24 15.64 -21.73 12.67
N ILE A 25 15.88 -21.16 13.84
CA ILE A 25 17.16 -21.18 14.54
C ILE A 25 16.96 -22.08 15.76
N ILE A 26 17.68 -23.19 15.80
CA ILE A 26 17.67 -24.13 16.91
C ILE A 26 18.93 -23.93 17.75
N ASP A 27 18.79 -23.57 19.02
CA ASP A 27 19.86 -23.47 20.02
C ASP A 27 19.91 -24.74 20.87
N PHE A 28 20.84 -25.65 20.56
CA PHE A 28 21.07 -26.86 21.35
C PHE A 28 21.95 -26.54 22.56
N TYR A 29 21.42 -26.75 23.77
CA TYR A 29 22.06 -26.37 25.02
C TYR A 29 21.98 -27.48 26.09
N ALA A 30 22.72 -27.30 27.19
CA ALA A 30 22.59 -28.08 28.42
C ALA A 30 22.65 -27.16 29.65
N ASP A 31 21.97 -27.50 30.75
CA ASP A 31 21.89 -26.64 31.94
C ASP A 31 23.24 -26.38 32.60
N TRP A 32 24.14 -27.36 32.53
CA TRP A 32 25.50 -27.28 33.07
C TRP A 32 26.49 -26.54 32.16
N CYS A 33 26.11 -26.24 30.91
CA CYS A 33 26.98 -25.61 29.92
C CYS A 33 27.19 -24.11 30.19
N GLY A 34 28.40 -23.75 30.65
CA GLY A 34 28.78 -22.36 30.90
C GLY A 34 28.62 -21.43 29.68
N PRO A 35 29.19 -21.77 28.51
CA PRO A 35 29.03 -20.96 27.29
C PRO A 35 27.57 -20.77 26.85
N CYS A 36 26.71 -21.78 27.06
CA CYS A 36 25.28 -21.71 26.75
C CYS A 36 24.58 -20.65 27.61
N ARG A 37 24.89 -20.60 28.91
CA ARG A 37 24.36 -19.56 29.81
C ARG A 37 24.82 -18.16 29.42
N MET A 38 26.05 -18.02 28.92
CA MET A 38 26.57 -16.72 28.46
C MET A 38 25.85 -16.20 27.21
N ILE A 39 25.52 -17.08 26.26
CA ILE A 39 24.91 -16.65 24.98
C ILE A 39 23.38 -16.51 25.06
N SER A 40 22.69 -17.21 25.97
CA SER A 40 21.22 -17.23 26.06
C SER A 40 20.56 -15.83 26.02
N PRO A 41 21.03 -14.80 26.77
CA PRO A 41 20.42 -13.46 26.71
C PRO A 41 20.59 -12.78 25.35
N HIS A 42 21.64 -13.11 24.60
CA HIS A 42 21.84 -12.60 23.25
C HIS A 42 20.92 -13.30 22.25
N ILE A 43 20.63 -14.58 22.43
CA ILE A 43 19.66 -15.31 21.59
C ILE A 43 18.25 -14.73 21.76
N GLU A 44 17.87 -14.38 23.00
CA GLU A 44 16.60 -13.67 23.26
C GLU A 44 16.54 -12.34 22.51
N LYS A 45 17.59 -11.52 22.57
CA LYS A 45 17.69 -10.28 21.81
C LYS A 45 17.63 -10.49 20.29
N LEU A 46 18.29 -11.53 19.76
CA LEU A 46 18.22 -11.87 18.34
C LEU A 46 16.80 -12.30 17.95
N SER A 47 16.07 -13.00 18.82
CA SER A 47 14.68 -13.39 18.58
C SER A 47 13.73 -12.19 18.50
N GLU A 48 13.99 -11.15 19.29
CA GLU A 48 13.26 -9.88 19.23
C GLU A 48 13.63 -9.07 17.99
N LYS A 49 14.92 -9.05 17.63
CA LYS A 49 15.45 -8.33 16.46
C LYS A 49 14.99 -8.94 15.14
N TYR A 50 14.81 -10.26 15.07
CA TYR A 50 14.45 -10.99 13.86
C TYR A 50 13.11 -11.72 14.01
N PRO A 51 11.98 -11.00 14.19
CA PRO A 51 10.66 -11.60 14.44
C PRO A 51 10.12 -12.43 13.27
N GLN A 52 10.75 -12.36 12.10
CA GLN A 52 10.45 -13.18 10.91
C GLN A 52 11.04 -14.60 10.99
N ALA A 53 12.04 -14.83 11.85
CA ALA A 53 12.62 -16.14 12.10
C ALA A 53 12.02 -16.75 13.38
N VAL A 54 12.07 -18.08 13.51
CA VAL A 54 11.58 -18.79 14.70
C VAL A 54 12.79 -19.28 15.48
N PHE A 55 12.83 -18.97 16.78
CA PHE A 55 13.92 -19.41 17.67
C PHE A 55 13.39 -20.51 18.58
N ILE A 56 14.08 -21.66 18.56
CA ILE A 56 13.77 -22.82 19.38
C ILE A 56 15.01 -23.15 20.19
N LYS A 57 14.88 -23.26 21.51
CA LYS A 57 15.95 -23.66 22.41
C LYS A 57 15.71 -25.09 22.84
N VAL A 58 16.65 -25.99 22.61
CA VAL A 58 16.50 -27.44 22.79
C VAL A 58 17.52 -27.93 23.82
N ASN A 59 17.03 -28.45 24.94
CA ASN A 59 17.89 -29.08 25.94
C ASN A 59 18.28 -30.49 25.46
N VAL A 60 19.58 -30.75 25.33
CA VAL A 60 20.08 -32.02 24.79
C VAL A 60 19.80 -33.22 25.70
N GLU A 61 19.50 -32.99 26.98
CA GLU A 61 19.21 -34.04 27.94
C GLU A 61 17.74 -34.46 27.93
N THR A 62 16.82 -33.54 27.60
CA THR A 62 15.37 -33.82 27.48
C THR A 62 14.98 -34.25 26.06
N CYS A 63 15.60 -33.69 25.02
CA CYS A 63 15.35 -34.01 23.62
C CYS A 63 16.51 -34.82 23.02
N ARG A 64 16.73 -36.03 23.55
CA ARG A 64 17.92 -36.85 23.22
C ARG A 64 17.86 -37.41 21.80
N GLN A 65 16.67 -37.82 21.34
CA GLN A 65 16.52 -38.37 20.00
C GLN A 65 16.82 -37.29 18.96
N THR A 66 16.22 -36.12 19.12
CA THR A 66 16.45 -34.93 18.29
C THR A 66 17.93 -34.56 18.27
N SER A 67 18.57 -34.49 19.45
CA SER A 67 19.99 -34.14 19.54
C SER A 67 20.90 -35.14 18.82
N ASN A 68 20.57 -36.43 18.87
CA ASN A 68 21.28 -37.47 18.12
C ASN A 68 21.04 -37.36 16.61
N GLU A 69 19.80 -37.13 16.18
CA GLU A 69 19.43 -36.95 14.77
C GLU A 69 20.14 -35.75 14.13
N PHE A 70 20.27 -34.65 14.87
CA PHE A 70 21.01 -33.45 14.45
C PHE A 70 22.54 -33.56 14.64
N GLY A 71 23.03 -34.69 15.16
CA GLY A 71 24.46 -34.97 15.34
C GLY A 71 25.14 -34.02 16.33
N ILE A 72 24.47 -33.65 17.42
CA ILE A 72 24.96 -32.66 18.38
C ILE A 72 26.04 -33.28 19.29
N ASN A 73 27.29 -32.86 19.13
CA ASN A 73 28.44 -33.34 19.89
C ASN A 73 29.10 -32.26 20.78
N ALA A 74 28.63 -31.02 20.70
CA ALA A 74 29.14 -29.90 21.47
C ALA A 74 28.02 -28.87 21.69
N MET A 75 28.06 -28.17 22.83
CA MET A 75 27.08 -27.14 23.17
C MET A 75 27.78 -25.81 23.54
N PRO A 76 27.21 -24.65 23.15
CA PRO A 76 26.01 -24.53 22.33
C PRO A 76 26.30 -24.88 20.87
N THR A 77 25.34 -25.50 20.19
CA THR A 77 25.34 -25.65 18.73
C THR A 77 24.06 -25.06 18.18
N PHE A 78 24.19 -24.20 17.18
CA PHE A 78 23.08 -23.59 16.48
C PHE A 78 22.89 -24.26 15.12
N VAL A 79 21.65 -24.67 14.83
CA VAL A 79 21.26 -25.22 13.53
C VAL A 79 20.21 -24.32 12.90
N LEU A 80 20.43 -23.92 11.64
CA LEU A 80 19.50 -23.09 10.88
C LEU A 80 18.75 -23.99 9.88
N LEU A 81 17.42 -23.99 9.95
CA LEU A 81 16.56 -24.72 9.03
C LEU A 81 15.74 -23.79 8.14
N CYS A 82 15.63 -24.14 6.86
CA CYS A 82 14.64 -23.59 5.94
C CYS A 82 13.83 -24.74 5.34
N LYS A 83 12.50 -24.69 5.44
CA LYS A 83 11.60 -25.74 4.94
C LYS A 83 11.96 -27.14 5.47
N GLY A 84 12.38 -27.22 6.73
CA GLY A 84 12.78 -28.47 7.39
C GLY A 84 14.16 -29.01 7.00
N HIS A 85 14.90 -28.33 6.11
CA HIS A 85 16.25 -28.71 5.72
C HIS A 85 17.30 -27.82 6.39
N GLU A 86 18.39 -28.43 6.87
CA GLU A 86 19.55 -27.70 7.39
C GLU A 86 20.21 -26.90 6.27
N VAL A 87 20.24 -25.58 6.44
CA VAL A 87 20.87 -24.63 5.51
C VAL A 87 22.19 -24.10 6.05
N ASP A 88 22.38 -24.09 7.37
CA ASP A 88 23.62 -23.67 8.00
C ASP A 88 23.73 -24.19 9.45
N ARG A 89 24.95 -24.16 10.00
CA ARG A 89 25.28 -24.55 11.37
C ARG A 89 26.38 -23.67 11.96
N LEU A 90 26.34 -23.51 13.27
CA LEU A 90 27.41 -22.88 14.06
C LEU A 90 27.63 -23.66 15.35
N MET A 91 28.86 -24.09 15.60
CA MET A 91 29.25 -24.65 16.90
C MET A 91 29.95 -23.58 17.74
N GLY A 92 29.62 -23.51 19.03
CA GLY A 92 30.20 -22.58 19.99
C GLY A 92 29.42 -21.28 20.16
N ALA A 93 29.71 -20.57 21.26
CA ALA A 93 29.06 -19.32 21.63
C ALA A 93 29.65 -18.12 20.86
N ASN A 94 29.20 -17.89 19.63
CA ASN A 94 29.59 -16.73 18.83
C ASN A 94 28.36 -15.99 18.26
N VAL A 95 27.99 -14.89 18.92
CA VAL A 95 26.78 -14.11 18.59
C VAL A 95 26.89 -13.43 17.23
N GLU A 96 28.04 -12.81 16.93
CA GLU A 96 28.23 -12.04 15.69
C GLU A 96 28.17 -12.94 14.44
N LEU A 97 28.81 -14.11 14.52
CA LEU A 97 28.78 -15.08 13.42
C LEU A 97 27.40 -15.70 13.26
N LEU A 98 26.69 -15.98 14.36
CA LEU A 98 25.31 -16.47 14.31
C LEU A 98 24.39 -15.44 13.64
N GLU A 99 24.48 -14.18 14.05
CA GLU A 99 23.69 -13.10 13.48
C GLU A 99 24.00 -12.89 11.99
N THR A 100 25.27 -12.97 11.60
CA THR A 100 25.69 -12.89 10.19
C THR A 100 25.03 -14.00 9.36
N LYS A 101 25.05 -15.25 9.86
CA LYS A 101 24.40 -16.38 9.20
C LYS A 101 22.88 -16.21 9.11
N ILE A 102 22.23 -15.74 10.17
CA ILE A 102 20.79 -15.42 10.18
C ILE A 102 20.48 -14.38 9.10
N VAL A 103 21.22 -13.27 9.07
CA VAL A 103 21.03 -12.20 8.09
C VAL A 103 21.25 -12.71 6.66
N GLN A 104 22.26 -13.53 6.43
CA GLN A 104 22.52 -14.13 5.12
C GLN A 104 21.34 -15.01 4.66
N GLN A 105 20.88 -15.93 5.50
CA GLN A 105 19.76 -16.82 5.17
C GLN A 105 18.46 -16.05 4.95
N LEU A 106 18.23 -15.01 5.76
CA LEU A 106 17.10 -14.10 5.54
C LEU A 106 17.22 -13.36 4.21
N LYS A 107 18.42 -12.90 3.79
CA LYS A 107 18.62 -12.27 2.47
C LYS A 107 18.40 -13.24 1.32
N GLU A 108 18.92 -14.45 1.40
CA GLU A 108 18.72 -15.50 0.38
C GLU A 108 17.24 -15.85 0.23
N SER A 109 16.47 -15.85 1.33
CA SER A 109 15.02 -16.04 1.30
C SER A 109 14.25 -14.94 0.53
N LEU A 110 14.85 -13.76 0.31
CA LEU A 110 14.26 -12.66 -0.46
C LEU A 110 14.59 -12.73 -1.96
N VAL A 111 15.54 -13.57 -2.37
CA VAL A 111 15.90 -13.71 -3.79
C VAL A 111 14.80 -14.49 -4.50
N ALA A 112 14.15 -13.83 -5.46
CA ALA A 112 13.10 -14.45 -6.27
C ALA A 112 13.66 -15.58 -7.15
N THR A 113 13.00 -16.73 -7.13
CA THR A 113 13.28 -17.86 -8.04
C THR A 113 12.93 -17.49 -9.49
N PRO A 114 13.38 -18.26 -10.51
CA PRO A 114 12.99 -18.03 -11.89
C PRO A 114 11.47 -17.97 -12.11
N ASP A 115 10.72 -18.88 -11.49
CA ASP A 115 9.25 -18.93 -11.61
C ASP A 115 8.60 -17.72 -10.94
N GLU A 116 9.08 -17.32 -9.77
CA GLU A 116 8.63 -16.10 -9.09
C GLU A 116 8.90 -14.85 -9.93
N ARG A 117 10.05 -14.80 -10.63
CA ARG A 117 10.36 -13.69 -11.55
C ARG A 117 9.42 -13.65 -12.74
N ILE A 118 9.07 -14.80 -13.33
CA ILE A 118 8.09 -14.88 -14.42
C ILE A 118 6.72 -14.41 -13.93
N PHE A 119 6.31 -14.87 -12.74
CA PHE A 119 5.06 -14.45 -12.12
C PHE A 119 4.99 -12.93 -11.88
N LEU A 120 6.03 -12.36 -11.26
CA LEU A 120 6.10 -10.92 -10.97
C LEU A 120 6.25 -10.05 -12.23
N ARG A 121 6.80 -10.57 -13.33
CA ARG A 121 6.95 -9.83 -14.60
C ARG A 121 5.59 -9.38 -15.14
N LYS A 122 4.56 -10.21 -15.03
CA LYS A 122 3.18 -9.86 -15.45
C LYS A 122 2.69 -8.59 -14.75
N PHE A 123 3.02 -8.43 -13.47
CA PHE A 123 2.63 -7.25 -12.69
C PHE A 123 3.38 -5.98 -13.14
N VAL A 124 4.61 -6.12 -13.64
CA VAL A 124 5.35 -5.00 -14.24
C VAL A 124 4.67 -4.52 -15.52
N GLU A 125 4.29 -5.46 -16.39
CA GLU A 125 3.63 -5.16 -17.67
C GLU A 125 2.29 -4.45 -17.44
N TYR A 126 1.47 -4.94 -16.49
CA TYR A 126 0.20 -4.29 -16.16
C TYR A 126 0.36 -2.93 -15.48
N SER A 127 1.38 -2.74 -14.64
CA SER A 127 1.71 -1.44 -14.09
C SER A 127 2.11 -0.43 -15.17
N GLN A 128 2.88 -0.85 -16.17
CA GLN A 128 3.24 0.01 -17.30
C GLN A 128 2.04 0.32 -18.19
N ARG A 129 1.13 -0.65 -18.38
CA ARG A 129 -0.12 -0.46 -19.13
C ARG A 129 -0.93 0.71 -18.61
N MET A 130 -0.94 0.98 -17.30
CA MET A 130 -1.69 2.12 -16.76
C MET A 130 -1.34 3.47 -17.39
N GLN A 131 -0.10 3.63 -17.88
CA GLN A 131 0.34 4.86 -18.53
C GLN A 131 -0.39 5.15 -19.86
N ILE A 132 -0.87 4.11 -20.57
CA ILE A 132 -1.57 4.32 -21.86
C ILE A 132 -2.88 5.09 -21.68
N TYR A 133 -3.49 4.99 -20.49
CA TYR A 133 -4.74 5.69 -20.20
C TYR A 133 -4.54 7.18 -19.89
N GLU A 134 -3.30 7.64 -19.71
CA GLU A 134 -2.97 9.07 -19.54
C GLU A 134 -2.71 9.80 -20.87
N ASN A 135 -2.80 9.09 -22.00
CA ASN A 135 -2.68 9.74 -23.30
C ASN A 135 -3.85 10.71 -23.54
N GLU A 136 -3.53 11.98 -23.75
CA GLU A 136 -4.52 13.06 -23.89
C GLU A 136 -5.46 12.87 -25.09
N ILE A 137 -4.93 12.35 -26.22
CA ILE A 137 -5.72 12.07 -27.42
C ILE A 137 -6.72 10.96 -27.12
N SER A 138 -6.24 9.85 -26.53
CA SER A 138 -7.10 8.72 -26.15
C SER A 138 -8.21 9.14 -25.18
N GLN A 139 -7.89 9.97 -24.18
CA GLN A 139 -8.88 10.50 -23.26
C GLN A 139 -9.87 11.44 -23.95
N ALA A 140 -9.42 12.33 -24.83
CA ALA A 140 -10.31 13.23 -25.57
C ALA A 140 -11.29 12.45 -26.46
N LEU A 141 -10.80 11.42 -27.17
CA LEU A 141 -11.64 10.53 -27.98
C LEU A 141 -12.68 9.81 -27.13
N ALA A 142 -12.28 9.17 -26.02
CA ALA A 142 -13.22 8.55 -25.10
C ALA A 142 -14.24 9.56 -24.54
N ARG A 143 -13.77 10.74 -24.11
CA ARG A 143 -14.58 11.81 -23.52
C ARG A 143 -15.66 12.31 -24.48
N SER A 144 -15.38 12.32 -25.77
CA SER A 144 -16.33 12.73 -26.82
C SER A 144 -17.47 11.73 -27.04
N LEU A 145 -17.28 10.46 -26.67
CA LEU A 145 -18.28 9.39 -26.80
C LEU A 145 -19.14 9.24 -25.55
N ILE A 146 -18.62 9.63 -24.38
CA ILE A 146 -19.32 9.52 -23.10
C ILE A 146 -20.35 10.65 -22.98
N PRO A 147 -21.63 10.37 -22.67
CA PRO A 147 -22.66 11.39 -22.43
C PRO A 147 -22.51 12.05 -21.06
N TYR A 148 -21.30 12.52 -20.72
CA TYR A 148 -20.90 12.91 -19.37
C TYR A 148 -21.80 13.99 -18.77
N ASP A 149 -22.17 15.03 -19.52
CA ASP A 149 -22.96 16.12 -18.95
C ASP A 149 -24.33 15.61 -18.48
N LYS A 150 -24.93 14.68 -19.22
CA LYS A 150 -26.17 13.99 -18.83
C LYS A 150 -25.95 13.09 -17.62
N LEU A 151 -24.85 12.32 -17.58
CA LEU A 151 -24.54 11.44 -16.45
C LEU A 151 -24.22 12.23 -15.16
N MET A 152 -23.50 13.35 -15.29
CA MET A 152 -23.17 14.25 -14.19
C MET A 152 -24.39 14.94 -13.61
N GLU A 153 -25.32 15.38 -14.47
CA GLU A 153 -26.53 16.01 -13.97
C GLU A 153 -27.43 14.97 -13.27
N ALA A 154 -27.55 13.78 -13.86
CA ALA A 154 -28.31 12.68 -13.27
C ALA A 154 -27.68 12.11 -11.99
N SER A 155 -26.36 12.28 -11.77
CA SER A 155 -25.69 11.82 -10.56
C SER A 155 -25.86 12.76 -9.38
N ARG A 156 -26.41 13.97 -9.55
CA ARG A 156 -26.57 14.91 -8.44
C ARG A 156 -27.55 14.37 -7.40
N MET A 157 -27.15 14.43 -6.13
CA MET A 157 -28.01 14.17 -4.99
C MET A 157 -28.08 15.41 -4.12
N ASN A 158 -29.30 15.88 -3.81
CA ASN A 158 -29.52 17.13 -3.07
C ASN A 158 -28.77 18.34 -3.67
N GLY A 159 -28.71 18.41 -5.01
CA GLY A 159 -28.03 19.46 -5.76
C GLY A 159 -26.50 19.37 -5.82
N LYS A 160 -25.87 18.45 -5.07
CA LYS A 160 -24.42 18.23 -5.07
C LYS A 160 -24.05 17.07 -5.98
N ALA A 161 -22.91 17.18 -6.66
CA ALA A 161 -22.39 16.08 -7.46
C ALA A 161 -22.07 14.88 -6.56
N ASN A 162 -22.59 13.70 -6.89
CA ASN A 162 -22.28 12.46 -6.18
C ASN A 162 -21.46 11.55 -7.11
N LYS A 163 -20.21 11.31 -6.72
CA LYS A 163 -19.28 10.55 -7.57
C LYS A 163 -19.61 9.05 -7.60
N PHE A 164 -20.17 8.50 -6.52
CA PHE A 164 -20.63 7.11 -6.50
C PHE A 164 -21.76 6.87 -7.49
N GLU A 165 -22.76 7.76 -7.52
CA GLU A 165 -23.85 7.69 -8.49
C GLU A 165 -23.36 7.94 -9.92
N LEU A 166 -22.39 8.84 -10.11
CA LEU A 166 -21.77 9.04 -11.43
C LEU A 166 -21.15 7.75 -11.95
N VAL A 167 -20.36 7.06 -11.13
CA VAL A 167 -19.71 5.79 -11.50
C VAL A 167 -20.77 4.73 -11.82
N LYS A 168 -21.81 4.64 -11.01
CA LYS A 168 -22.94 3.71 -11.25
C LYS A 168 -23.64 3.98 -12.57
N LEU A 169 -23.91 5.25 -12.89
CA LEU A 169 -24.50 5.65 -14.16
C LEU A 169 -23.56 5.41 -15.35
N LEU A 170 -22.25 5.60 -15.16
CA LEU A 170 -21.24 5.29 -16.17
C LEU A 170 -21.16 3.79 -16.44
N LEU A 171 -21.14 2.94 -15.41
CA LEU A 171 -21.20 1.48 -15.54
C LEU A 171 -22.45 1.04 -16.30
N ASN A 172 -23.59 1.63 -15.96
CA ASN A 172 -24.85 1.32 -16.63
C ASN A 172 -24.78 1.68 -18.11
N TRP A 173 -24.47 2.93 -18.45
CA TRP A 173 -24.31 3.38 -19.84
C TRP A 173 -23.32 2.51 -20.62
N PHE A 174 -22.19 2.16 -20.00
CA PHE A 174 -21.17 1.35 -20.65
C PHE A 174 -21.73 -0.01 -21.05
N LYS A 175 -22.45 -0.68 -20.15
CA LYS A 175 -23.03 -2.01 -20.40
C LYS A 175 -24.26 -1.98 -21.31
N THR A 176 -25.14 -0.98 -21.16
CA THR A 176 -26.45 -0.98 -21.83
C THR A 176 -26.44 -0.31 -23.20
N ASP A 177 -25.60 0.70 -23.38
CA ASP A 177 -25.65 1.57 -24.57
C ASP A 177 -24.36 1.54 -25.39
N PHE A 178 -23.20 1.32 -24.75
CA PHE A 178 -21.91 1.55 -25.40
C PHE A 178 -21.19 0.28 -25.84
N PHE A 179 -21.08 -0.74 -24.99
CA PHE A 179 -20.18 -1.88 -25.19
C PHE A 179 -20.95 -3.22 -25.16
N VAL A 180 -20.55 -4.18 -26.00
CA VAL A 180 -21.28 -5.42 -26.23
C VAL A 180 -20.42 -6.65 -25.89
N TRP A 181 -21.03 -7.62 -25.20
CA TRP A 181 -20.36 -8.87 -24.87
C TRP A 181 -20.31 -9.78 -26.10
N THR A 182 -19.12 -10.26 -26.43
CA THR A 182 -18.90 -11.11 -27.61
C THR A 182 -18.16 -12.38 -27.22
N ASP A 183 -18.92 -13.47 -27.07
CA ASP A 183 -18.33 -14.81 -27.02
C ASP A 183 -17.96 -15.33 -28.41
N VAL A 184 -18.80 -15.03 -29.40
CA VAL A 184 -18.62 -15.39 -30.81
C VAL A 184 -19.01 -14.19 -31.68
N PRO A 185 -18.15 -13.74 -32.61
CA PRO A 185 -18.41 -12.56 -33.43
C PRO A 185 -19.57 -12.79 -34.42
N LYS A 186 -20.22 -11.69 -34.81
CA LYS A 186 -21.17 -11.68 -35.92
C LYS A 186 -20.43 -11.65 -37.25
N CYS A 187 -20.94 -12.37 -38.23
CA CYS A 187 -20.47 -12.29 -39.60
C CYS A 187 -20.85 -10.93 -40.20
N GLU A 188 -19.86 -10.16 -40.64
CA GLU A 188 -20.07 -8.84 -41.24
C GLU A 188 -20.91 -8.88 -42.53
N LEU A 189 -20.87 -10.00 -43.27
CA LEU A 189 -21.59 -10.15 -44.53
C LEU A 189 -23.10 -10.41 -44.36
N CYS A 190 -23.52 -11.11 -43.30
CA CYS A 190 -24.91 -11.52 -43.14
C CYS A 190 -25.54 -11.24 -41.77
N GLY A 191 -24.77 -10.73 -40.82
CA GLY A 191 -25.21 -10.37 -39.46
C GLY A 191 -25.51 -11.55 -38.54
N GLN A 192 -25.44 -12.80 -39.01
CA GLN A 192 -25.60 -13.96 -38.14
C GLN A 192 -24.34 -14.20 -37.30
N ASN A 193 -24.53 -14.70 -36.07
CA ASN A 193 -23.41 -15.16 -35.26
C ASN A 193 -22.67 -16.26 -36.01
N ALA A 194 -21.34 -16.22 -35.97
CA ALA A 194 -20.54 -17.36 -36.41
C ALA A 194 -20.82 -18.57 -35.51
N GLU A 195 -20.40 -19.77 -35.94
CA GLU A 195 -20.46 -20.93 -35.07
C GLU A 195 -19.23 -21.01 -34.19
N LYS A 196 -19.45 -21.54 -32.98
CA LYS A 196 -18.37 -21.91 -32.06
C LYS A 196 -17.70 -23.18 -32.59
N SER A 197 -16.88 -23.05 -33.62
CA SER A 197 -15.94 -24.09 -34.02
C SER A 197 -14.84 -24.23 -32.97
N GLU A 198 -14.04 -25.30 -33.02
CA GLU A 198 -12.75 -25.32 -32.32
C GLU A 198 -12.02 -24.00 -32.63
N GLU A 199 -11.50 -23.34 -31.60
CA GLU A 199 -10.85 -22.05 -31.73
C GLU A 199 -9.64 -22.22 -32.65
N VAL A 200 -9.77 -21.81 -33.92
CA VAL A 200 -8.64 -21.80 -34.83
C VAL A 200 -7.90 -20.50 -34.60
N GLN A 201 -6.70 -20.62 -34.03
CA GLN A 201 -5.79 -19.50 -33.89
C GLN A 201 -5.42 -18.99 -35.28
N GLY A 202 -5.80 -17.75 -35.59
CA GLY A 202 -5.36 -17.05 -36.78
C GLY A 202 -4.08 -16.26 -36.54
N ASP A 203 -3.31 -16.07 -37.61
CA ASP A 203 -2.18 -15.14 -37.60
C ASP A 203 -2.71 -13.70 -37.63
N PRO A 204 -2.27 -12.83 -36.69
CA PRO A 204 -2.62 -11.42 -36.70
C PRO A 204 -2.07 -10.71 -37.94
N THR A 205 -2.91 -9.92 -38.61
CA THR A 205 -2.48 -9.03 -39.70
C THR A 205 -1.60 -7.90 -39.16
N GLN A 206 -0.86 -7.21 -40.04
CA GLN A 206 -0.06 -6.05 -39.65
C GLN A 206 -0.92 -4.97 -38.97
N GLU A 207 -2.07 -4.65 -39.55
CA GLU A 207 -3.02 -3.68 -38.97
C GLU A 207 -3.52 -4.14 -37.59
N GLU A 208 -3.85 -5.41 -37.41
CA GLU A 208 -4.31 -5.94 -36.13
C GLU A 208 -3.20 -5.85 -35.05
N GLN A 209 -1.95 -6.09 -35.42
CA GLN A 209 -0.79 -5.97 -34.53
C GLN A 209 -0.53 -4.52 -34.13
N GLU A 210 -0.72 -3.56 -35.04
CA GLU A 210 -0.60 -2.11 -34.75
C GLU A 210 -1.58 -1.67 -33.65
N TRP A 211 -2.75 -2.31 -33.56
CA TRP A 211 -3.74 -2.10 -32.50
C TRP A 211 -3.61 -3.07 -31.31
N GLY A 212 -2.48 -3.77 -31.20
CA GLY A 212 -2.15 -4.63 -30.07
C GLY A 212 -2.92 -5.96 -30.00
N ALA A 213 -3.47 -6.45 -31.11
CA ALA A 213 -4.05 -7.79 -31.19
C ALA A 213 -2.98 -8.83 -31.56
N TYR A 214 -2.39 -9.46 -30.54
CA TYR A 214 -1.43 -10.56 -30.72
C TYR A 214 -2.09 -11.95 -30.83
N ARG A 215 -3.39 -12.03 -30.52
CA ARG A 215 -4.20 -13.23 -30.65
C ARG A 215 -5.43 -12.90 -31.49
N VAL A 216 -5.70 -13.74 -32.50
CA VAL A 216 -6.89 -13.65 -33.34
C VAL A 216 -7.60 -14.98 -33.33
N GLU A 217 -8.86 -14.95 -32.93
CA GLU A 217 -9.74 -16.12 -32.95
C GLU A 217 -10.44 -16.12 -34.32
N VAL A 218 -10.39 -17.23 -35.07
CA VAL A 218 -11.03 -17.34 -36.38
C VAL A 218 -12.20 -18.31 -36.29
N TYR A 219 -13.38 -17.81 -36.65
CA TYR A 219 -14.64 -18.55 -36.67
C TYR A 219 -15.13 -18.73 -38.10
N LYS A 220 -16.10 -19.62 -38.30
CA LYS A 220 -16.74 -19.84 -39.60
C LYS A 220 -18.21 -19.49 -39.56
N CYS A 221 -18.66 -18.70 -40.54
CA CYS A 221 -20.08 -18.41 -40.74
C CYS A 221 -20.70 -19.51 -41.61
N GLN A 222 -21.70 -20.24 -41.11
CA GLN A 222 -22.35 -21.30 -41.89
C GLN A 222 -23.18 -20.78 -43.07
N LYS A 223 -23.76 -19.59 -42.93
CA LYS A 223 -24.60 -19.00 -43.98
C LYS A 223 -23.79 -18.48 -45.17
N CYS A 224 -22.64 -17.85 -44.90
CA CYS A 224 -21.79 -17.25 -45.94
C CYS A 224 -20.58 -18.13 -46.30
N ASN A 225 -20.31 -19.17 -45.51
CA ASN A 225 -19.11 -20.00 -45.60
C ASN A 225 -17.79 -19.19 -45.53
N THR A 226 -17.84 -17.99 -44.96
CA THR A 226 -16.71 -17.06 -44.83
C THR A 226 -16.11 -17.14 -43.44
N ASN A 227 -14.80 -16.93 -43.35
CA ASN A 227 -14.10 -16.81 -42.07
C ASN A 227 -14.44 -15.46 -41.41
N VAL A 228 -14.76 -15.50 -40.12
CA VAL A 228 -15.03 -14.34 -39.28
C VAL A 228 -13.88 -14.23 -38.29
N ARG A 229 -13.12 -13.13 -38.36
CA ARG A 229 -11.98 -12.88 -37.48
C ARG A 229 -12.44 -12.16 -36.23
N PHE A 230 -11.85 -12.50 -35.09
CA PHE A 230 -12.06 -11.82 -33.81
C PHE A 230 -10.71 -11.50 -33.18
N PRO A 231 -10.08 -10.39 -33.58
CA PRO A 231 -8.82 -9.94 -33.00
C PRO A 231 -9.02 -9.48 -31.55
N ARG A 232 -8.17 -9.95 -30.64
CA ARG A 232 -8.19 -9.61 -29.22
C ARG A 232 -7.37 -8.35 -28.97
N TYR A 233 -7.96 -7.19 -29.28
CA TYR A 233 -7.28 -5.88 -29.20
C TYR A 233 -6.93 -5.47 -27.77
N ASN A 234 -5.72 -4.95 -27.58
CA ASN A 234 -5.26 -4.37 -26.31
C ASN A 234 -5.21 -2.84 -26.32
N ASP A 235 -5.26 -2.21 -27.50
CA ASP A 235 -5.36 -0.76 -27.61
C ASP A 235 -6.79 -0.29 -27.22
N PRO A 236 -6.94 0.55 -26.18
CA PRO A 236 -8.25 0.98 -25.72
C PRO A 236 -8.95 1.95 -26.67
N VAL A 237 -8.23 2.66 -27.55
CA VAL A 237 -8.83 3.53 -28.57
C VAL A 237 -9.48 2.69 -29.65
N LYS A 238 -8.85 1.59 -30.09
CA LYS A 238 -9.49 0.64 -31.02
C LYS A 238 -10.76 0.06 -30.42
N LEU A 239 -10.80 -0.16 -29.10
CA LEU A 239 -12.00 -0.65 -28.41
C LEU A 239 -13.14 0.37 -28.37
N LEU A 240 -12.87 1.69 -28.44
CA LEU A 240 -13.92 2.71 -28.58
C LEU A 240 -14.67 2.59 -29.93
N GLU A 241 -13.98 2.06 -30.95
CA GLU A 241 -14.51 1.80 -32.29
C GLU A 241 -15.23 0.43 -32.34
N THR A 242 -14.57 -0.65 -31.92
CA THR A 242 -15.12 -2.01 -32.03
C THR A 242 -16.26 -2.27 -31.05
N ARG A 243 -16.28 -1.55 -29.91
CA ARG A 243 -17.35 -1.57 -28.89
C ARG A 243 -17.77 -2.96 -28.44
N SER A 244 -16.84 -3.90 -28.47
CA SER A 244 -17.15 -5.29 -28.14
C SER A 244 -15.93 -6.09 -27.70
N GLY A 245 -16.20 -7.16 -26.96
CA GLY A 245 -15.15 -8.07 -26.47
C GLY A 245 -15.61 -8.89 -25.26
N ARG A 246 -14.64 -9.41 -24.51
CA ARG A 246 -14.82 -10.14 -23.24
C ARG A 246 -14.27 -9.31 -22.08
N CYS A 247 -14.19 -9.88 -20.88
CA CYS A 247 -13.83 -9.13 -19.66
C CYS A 247 -12.55 -8.29 -19.80
N GLY A 248 -11.54 -8.80 -20.51
CA GLY A 248 -10.31 -8.08 -20.85
C GLY A 248 -10.56 -6.75 -21.58
N GLU A 249 -11.26 -6.78 -22.71
CA GLU A 249 -11.59 -5.61 -23.51
C GLU A 249 -12.55 -4.66 -22.78
N TRP A 250 -13.53 -5.22 -22.06
CA TRP A 250 -14.48 -4.46 -21.25
C TRP A 250 -13.77 -3.63 -20.18
N ALA A 251 -12.94 -4.26 -19.35
CA ALA A 251 -12.19 -3.56 -18.30
C ALA A 251 -11.19 -2.55 -18.88
N ASN A 252 -10.52 -2.89 -19.98
CA ASN A 252 -9.57 -2.00 -20.67
C ASN A 252 -10.24 -0.71 -21.16
N CYS A 253 -11.32 -0.84 -21.93
CA CYS A 253 -12.04 0.31 -22.48
C CYS A 253 -12.73 1.13 -21.39
N PHE A 254 -13.34 0.47 -20.40
CA PHE A 254 -13.97 1.16 -19.26
C PHE A 254 -12.94 1.93 -18.41
N THR A 255 -11.72 1.41 -18.26
CA THR A 255 -10.63 2.12 -17.58
C THR A 255 -10.32 3.43 -18.30
N LEU A 256 -10.16 3.41 -19.63
CA LEU A 256 -9.96 4.62 -20.43
C LEU A 256 -11.12 5.60 -20.26
N CYS A 257 -12.37 5.14 -20.35
CA CYS A 257 -13.55 5.99 -20.15
C CYS A 257 -13.56 6.65 -18.77
N SER A 258 -13.24 5.90 -17.72
CA SER A 258 -13.17 6.41 -16.35
C SER A 258 -12.09 7.47 -16.18
N ARG A 259 -10.89 7.21 -16.72
CA ARG A 259 -9.77 8.17 -16.71
C ARG A 259 -10.10 9.44 -17.49
N ALA A 260 -10.74 9.31 -18.66
CA ALA A 260 -11.14 10.43 -19.52
C ALA A 260 -12.10 11.42 -18.86
N ILE A 261 -12.91 10.97 -17.89
CA ILE A 261 -13.80 11.85 -17.11
C ILE A 261 -13.21 12.25 -15.75
N GLY A 262 -11.92 11.99 -15.52
CA GLY A 262 -11.17 12.43 -14.34
C GLY A 262 -11.34 11.54 -13.10
N LEU A 263 -11.82 10.31 -13.24
CA LEU A 263 -11.89 9.36 -12.12
C LEU A 263 -10.51 8.75 -11.87
N GLU A 264 -10.07 8.74 -10.61
CA GLU A 264 -8.85 8.02 -10.22
C GLU A 264 -9.16 6.51 -10.19
N THR A 265 -8.46 5.76 -11.03
CA THR A 265 -8.82 4.37 -11.37
C THR A 265 -7.62 3.45 -11.19
N ARG A 266 -7.87 2.26 -10.66
CA ARG A 266 -6.97 1.11 -10.72
C ARG A 266 -7.53 0.08 -11.68
N TRP A 267 -6.66 -0.51 -12.47
CA TRP A 267 -6.95 -1.75 -13.17
C TRP A 267 -6.67 -2.93 -12.23
N VAL A 268 -7.60 -3.87 -12.08
CA VAL A 268 -7.48 -4.99 -11.14
C VAL A 268 -7.41 -6.30 -11.90
N TYR A 269 -6.40 -7.10 -11.57
CA TYR A 269 -6.16 -8.40 -12.17
C TYR A 269 -6.30 -9.51 -11.15
N ASP A 270 -7.23 -10.42 -11.41
CA ASP A 270 -7.32 -11.72 -10.77
C ASP A 270 -6.59 -12.75 -11.64
N VAL A 271 -5.57 -13.38 -11.05
CA VAL A 271 -4.74 -14.39 -11.74
C VAL A 271 -5.55 -15.61 -12.18
N THR A 272 -6.75 -15.82 -11.63
CA THR A 272 -7.70 -16.86 -12.05
C THR A 272 -8.58 -16.43 -13.24
N ASP A 273 -8.00 -15.66 -14.16
CA ASP A 273 -8.56 -15.25 -15.45
C ASP A 273 -9.80 -14.35 -15.34
N HIS A 274 -9.69 -13.25 -14.57
CA HIS A 274 -10.68 -12.16 -14.63
C HIS A 274 -10.05 -10.80 -14.35
N VAL A 275 -10.67 -9.74 -14.85
CA VAL A 275 -10.19 -8.36 -14.68
C VAL A 275 -11.35 -7.40 -14.49
N TRP A 276 -11.13 -6.35 -13.71
CA TRP A 276 -12.11 -5.29 -13.44
C TRP A 276 -11.40 -4.00 -13.02
N CYS A 277 -12.14 -3.03 -12.48
CA CYS A 277 -11.60 -1.74 -12.06
C CYS A 277 -11.88 -1.45 -10.58
N GLU A 278 -11.03 -0.65 -9.95
CA GLU A 278 -11.41 0.08 -8.73
C GLU A 278 -11.37 1.57 -8.99
N ILE A 279 -12.30 2.31 -8.42
CA ILE A 279 -12.37 3.77 -8.56
C ILE A 279 -12.29 4.39 -7.18
N TRP A 280 -11.43 5.38 -7.00
CA TRP A 280 -11.36 6.15 -5.77
C TRP A 280 -12.54 7.12 -5.68
N ILE A 281 -13.29 7.01 -4.60
CA ILE A 281 -14.42 7.89 -4.30
C ILE A 281 -14.08 8.70 -3.06
N GLU A 282 -13.85 9.99 -3.24
CA GLU A 282 -13.38 10.91 -2.19
C GLU A 282 -14.37 11.00 -1.03
N ASP A 283 -15.67 11.02 -1.33
CA ASP A 283 -16.73 11.09 -0.31
C ASP A 283 -16.77 9.84 0.58
N LEU A 284 -16.27 8.70 0.09
CA LEU A 284 -16.18 7.44 0.83
C LEU A 284 -14.77 7.17 1.38
N ASP A 285 -13.80 8.02 1.02
CA ASP A 285 -12.36 7.90 1.34
C ASP A 285 -11.79 6.49 1.11
N ARG A 286 -12.23 5.84 0.02
CA ARG A 286 -11.78 4.49 -0.31
C ARG A 286 -11.90 4.17 -1.80
N TRP A 287 -11.16 3.12 -2.17
CA TRP A 287 -11.32 2.43 -3.45
C TRP A 287 -12.61 1.62 -3.45
N VAL A 288 -13.41 1.81 -4.49
CA VAL A 288 -14.68 1.13 -4.72
C VAL A 288 -14.55 0.18 -5.90
N HIS A 289 -14.89 -1.08 -5.66
CA HIS A 289 -14.93 -2.13 -6.68
C HIS A 289 -15.93 -1.77 -7.79
N CYS A 290 -15.52 -1.91 -9.05
CA CYS A 290 -16.34 -1.64 -10.23
C CYS A 290 -16.10 -2.71 -11.30
N ASP A 291 -17.11 -3.53 -11.59
CA ASP A 291 -17.07 -4.51 -12.68
C ASP A 291 -17.99 -4.05 -13.84
N PRO A 292 -17.42 -3.54 -14.95
CA PRO A 292 -18.20 -3.06 -16.08
C PRO A 292 -18.89 -4.19 -16.83
N CYS A 293 -18.33 -5.40 -16.84
CA CYS A 293 -18.93 -6.57 -17.51
C CYS A 293 -20.24 -6.93 -16.83
N GLU A 294 -20.27 -6.83 -15.51
CA GLU A 294 -21.43 -7.19 -14.69
C GLU A 294 -22.38 -6.01 -14.46
N ASN A 295 -21.92 -4.77 -14.66
CA ASN A 295 -22.60 -3.55 -14.19
C ASN A 295 -22.84 -3.60 -12.68
N ILE A 296 -21.77 -3.91 -11.95
CA ILE A 296 -21.76 -4.04 -10.50
C ILE A 296 -20.77 -3.05 -9.91
N ILE A 297 -21.18 -2.39 -8.83
CA ILE A 297 -20.37 -1.49 -8.03
C ILE A 297 -20.40 -1.95 -6.57
N ASP A 298 -19.27 -1.82 -5.89
CA ASP A 298 -19.09 -2.02 -4.44
C ASP A 298 -19.47 -3.41 -3.89
N THR A 299 -19.50 -4.42 -4.75
CA THR A 299 -19.76 -5.83 -4.35
C THR A 299 -18.51 -6.71 -4.52
N PRO A 300 -17.43 -6.52 -3.74
CA PRO A 300 -16.16 -7.22 -3.97
C PRO A 300 -16.23 -8.74 -3.71
N LEU A 301 -17.19 -9.23 -2.93
CA LEU A 301 -17.36 -10.67 -2.70
C LEU A 301 -18.15 -11.39 -3.82
N LEU A 302 -18.49 -10.69 -4.91
CA LEU A 302 -19.16 -11.26 -6.08
C LEU A 302 -18.45 -12.52 -6.59
N TYR A 303 -17.13 -12.50 -6.66
CA TYR A 303 -16.36 -13.55 -7.31
C TYR A 303 -16.24 -14.81 -6.44
N GLU A 304 -15.81 -14.68 -5.19
CA GLU A 304 -15.64 -15.85 -4.30
C GLU A 304 -16.99 -16.36 -3.78
N LYS A 305 -17.87 -15.47 -3.27
CA LYS A 305 -19.18 -15.90 -2.74
C LYS A 305 -20.26 -16.05 -3.80
N GLY A 306 -20.27 -15.19 -4.83
CA GLY A 306 -21.28 -15.25 -5.88
C GLY A 306 -20.97 -16.34 -6.90
N TRP A 307 -19.79 -16.29 -7.54
CA TRP A 307 -19.42 -17.24 -8.59
C TRP A 307 -18.74 -18.52 -8.08
N GLY A 308 -18.33 -18.55 -6.82
CA GLY A 308 -17.58 -19.69 -6.27
C GLY A 308 -16.14 -19.78 -6.77
N LYS A 309 -15.54 -18.68 -7.22
CA LYS A 309 -14.14 -18.68 -7.69
C LYS A 309 -13.19 -18.95 -6.53
N ASN A 310 -12.23 -19.85 -6.75
CA ASN A 310 -11.13 -20.11 -5.82
C ASN A 310 -9.98 -19.12 -6.03
N LEU A 311 -10.20 -17.86 -5.64
CA LEU A 311 -9.21 -16.79 -5.82
C LEU A 311 -7.89 -17.08 -5.08
N ASN A 312 -6.78 -16.54 -5.60
CA ASN A 312 -5.45 -16.62 -4.97
C ASN A 312 -4.74 -15.25 -4.92
N TYR A 313 -4.53 -14.60 -6.06
CA TYR A 313 -3.87 -13.31 -6.20
C TYR A 313 -4.76 -12.35 -6.97
N VAL A 314 -5.10 -11.23 -6.34
CA VAL A 314 -5.85 -10.14 -6.94
C VAL A 314 -5.04 -8.86 -6.72
N ILE A 315 -4.46 -8.35 -7.79
CA ILE A 315 -3.51 -7.25 -7.74
C ILE A 315 -4.10 -6.05 -8.45
N ALA A 316 -4.09 -4.90 -7.78
CA ALA A 316 -4.56 -3.64 -8.33
C ALA A 316 -3.38 -2.77 -8.77
N PHE A 317 -3.53 -2.16 -9.95
CA PHE A 317 -2.53 -1.33 -10.60
C PHE A 317 -3.10 0.08 -10.76
N GLY A 318 -2.57 1.02 -9.99
CA GLY A 318 -2.79 2.45 -10.22
C GLY A 318 -1.71 3.03 -11.13
N LEU A 319 -1.81 4.33 -11.42
CA LEU A 319 -0.77 5.04 -12.17
C LEU A 319 0.56 5.06 -11.44
N ASP A 320 0.49 5.18 -10.12
CA ASP A 320 1.63 5.45 -9.26
C ASP A 320 1.85 4.38 -8.17
N HIS A 321 1.14 3.26 -8.22
CA HIS A 321 1.29 2.19 -7.23
C HIS A 321 0.78 0.84 -7.73
N ILE A 322 1.25 -0.21 -7.05
CA ILE A 322 0.76 -1.58 -7.20
C ILE A 322 0.37 -2.05 -5.80
N GLN A 323 -0.81 -2.65 -5.65
CA GLN A 323 -1.33 -3.07 -4.36
C GLN A 323 -1.89 -4.49 -4.43
N ASP A 324 -1.50 -5.35 -3.50
CA ASP A 324 -2.23 -6.59 -3.24
C ASP A 324 -3.59 -6.23 -2.62
N VAL A 325 -4.67 -6.53 -3.34
CA VAL A 325 -6.05 -6.32 -2.90
C VAL A 325 -6.80 -7.65 -2.70
N THR A 326 -6.13 -8.79 -2.73
CA THR A 326 -6.73 -10.13 -2.56
C THR A 326 -7.71 -10.20 -1.40
N TRP A 327 -7.34 -9.63 -0.26
CA TRP A 327 -8.13 -9.70 0.98
C TRP A 327 -9.45 -8.96 0.92
N ARG A 328 -9.62 -8.03 -0.02
CA ARG A 328 -10.90 -7.34 -0.29
C ARG A 328 -11.90 -8.26 -1.01
N TYR A 329 -11.40 -9.12 -1.89
CA TYR A 329 -12.20 -9.97 -2.77
C TYR A 329 -12.39 -11.40 -2.24
N THR A 330 -11.77 -11.70 -1.10
CA THR A 330 -11.83 -13.00 -0.44
C THR A 330 -12.42 -12.88 0.96
N PHE A 331 -13.28 -13.82 1.33
CA PHE A 331 -13.83 -14.01 2.67
C PHE A 331 -13.10 -15.13 3.42
N ASN A 332 -12.62 -16.17 2.73
CA ASN A 332 -11.87 -17.27 3.36
C ASN A 332 -10.37 -17.08 3.16
N HIS A 333 -9.78 -16.20 3.98
CA HIS A 333 -8.36 -15.83 3.86
C HIS A 333 -7.42 -17.00 4.09
N PHE A 334 -7.75 -17.94 4.98
CA PHE A 334 -6.93 -19.14 5.22
C PHE A 334 -6.86 -20.06 4.00
N ALA A 335 -8.01 -20.38 3.40
CA ALA A 335 -8.05 -21.18 2.18
C ALA A 335 -7.38 -20.46 1.02
N THR A 336 -7.55 -19.14 0.92
CA THR A 336 -6.88 -18.30 -0.07
C THR A 336 -5.37 -18.37 0.09
N LEU A 337 -4.85 -18.23 1.31
CA LEU A 337 -3.41 -18.32 1.59
C LEU A 337 -2.83 -19.69 1.20
N GLY A 338 -3.58 -20.79 1.43
CA GLY A 338 -3.18 -22.13 0.98
C GLY A 338 -3.09 -22.31 -0.54
N ARG A 339 -3.78 -21.45 -1.32
CA ARG A 339 -3.70 -21.42 -2.80
C ARG A 339 -2.63 -20.49 -3.34
N ARG A 340 -2.02 -19.64 -2.50
CA ARG A 340 -1.01 -18.65 -2.89
C ARG A 340 0.37 -19.27 -2.99
N ASN A 341 0.55 -20.09 -4.02
CA ASN A 341 1.76 -20.90 -4.21
C ASN A 341 2.68 -20.43 -5.34
N SER A 342 2.23 -19.47 -6.16
CA SER A 342 3.01 -18.93 -7.30
C SER A 342 4.18 -18.02 -6.89
N CYS A 343 4.12 -17.37 -5.72
CA CYS A 343 5.21 -16.54 -5.21
C CYS A 343 5.21 -16.50 -3.69
N ARG A 344 6.38 -16.58 -3.07
CA ARG A 344 6.51 -16.43 -1.61
C ARG A 344 6.05 -15.03 -1.21
N GLU A 345 5.25 -14.95 -0.15
CA GLU A 345 4.72 -13.67 0.38
C GLU A 345 5.82 -12.65 0.70
N THR A 346 6.98 -13.11 1.18
CA THR A 346 8.14 -12.25 1.46
C THR A 346 8.69 -11.59 0.20
N VAL A 347 8.77 -12.34 -0.90
CA VAL A 347 9.25 -11.88 -2.20
C VAL A 347 8.22 -10.92 -2.81
N LEU A 348 6.94 -11.28 -2.79
CA LEU A 348 5.85 -10.44 -3.29
C LEU A 348 5.77 -9.10 -2.54
N ARG A 349 5.80 -9.13 -1.20
CA ARG A 349 5.76 -7.92 -0.36
C ARG A 349 6.96 -7.01 -0.63
N ASN A 350 8.15 -7.57 -0.80
CA ASN A 350 9.34 -6.79 -1.14
C ASN A 350 9.25 -6.17 -2.53
N PHE A 351 8.74 -6.91 -3.52
CA PHE A 351 8.50 -6.40 -4.86
C PHE A 351 7.55 -5.19 -4.84
N MET A 352 6.44 -5.30 -4.10
CA MET A 352 5.47 -4.21 -3.95
C MET A 352 6.07 -2.99 -3.25
N ARG A 353 6.81 -3.19 -2.15
CA ARG A 353 7.46 -2.10 -1.41
C ARG A 353 8.43 -1.31 -2.27
N MET A 354 9.32 -2.00 -3.01
CA MET A 354 10.31 -1.36 -3.87
C MET A 354 9.67 -0.56 -5.01
N ARG A 355 8.54 -1.02 -5.55
CA ARG A 355 7.78 -0.28 -6.56
C ARG A 355 7.10 0.95 -5.96
N GLY A 356 6.48 0.84 -4.79
CA GLY A 356 5.92 1.99 -4.07
C GLY A 356 6.97 3.09 -3.86
N SER A 357 8.15 2.74 -3.35
CA SER A 357 9.23 3.72 -3.10
C SER A 357 9.80 4.35 -4.37
N LYS A 358 10.00 3.58 -5.45
CA LYS A 358 10.48 4.14 -6.73
C LYS A 358 9.51 5.12 -7.37
N ILE A 359 8.21 4.92 -7.17
CA ILE A 359 7.20 5.81 -7.72
C ILE A 359 7.07 7.08 -6.88
N GLU A 360 7.24 6.99 -5.57
CA GLU A 360 7.36 8.16 -4.69
C GLU A 360 8.61 9.00 -5.02
N GLU A 361 9.74 8.37 -5.38
CA GLU A 361 10.99 9.03 -5.79
C GLU A 361 10.91 9.71 -7.16
N GLN A 362 10.12 9.17 -8.10
CA GLN A 362 9.93 9.74 -9.44
C GLN A 362 9.00 10.96 -9.47
N GLY A 363 8.42 11.32 -8.33
CA GLY A 363 7.46 12.41 -8.22
C GLY A 363 6.10 12.01 -8.77
N ARG A 364 5.06 12.32 -8.00
CA ARG A 364 3.66 12.15 -8.38
C ARG A 364 3.34 13.05 -9.59
N THR A 365 3.35 12.48 -10.80
CA THR A 365 3.10 13.21 -12.07
C THR A 365 1.70 13.03 -12.62
N THR A 366 0.71 12.60 -11.82
CA THR A 366 -0.66 12.42 -12.30
C THR A 366 -1.66 13.21 -11.45
N GLY A 367 -2.31 14.19 -12.09
CA GLY A 367 -3.24 15.15 -11.48
C GLY A 367 -2.61 16.52 -11.17
N SER A 368 -1.97 17.11 -12.17
CA SER A 368 -1.30 18.42 -12.15
C SER A 368 -1.97 19.53 -11.31
N GLU A 369 -1.15 20.24 -10.55
CA GLU A 369 -1.44 21.63 -10.15
C GLU A 369 -1.56 22.56 -11.37
N GLU A 370 -0.93 22.25 -12.51
CA GLU A 370 -1.12 22.97 -13.79
C GLU A 370 -2.56 22.91 -14.33
N TRP A 371 -3.27 21.77 -14.23
CA TRP A 371 -4.68 21.62 -14.64
C TRP A 371 -5.66 22.31 -13.70
N LYS A 372 -5.29 22.45 -12.41
CA LYS A 372 -6.07 23.21 -11.42
C LYS A 372 -5.88 24.73 -11.60
N LYS A 373 -4.71 25.17 -12.06
CA LYS A 373 -4.40 26.59 -12.35
C LYS A 373 -5.22 27.19 -13.49
N GLN A 374 -5.69 26.39 -14.45
CA GLN A 374 -6.44 26.91 -15.61
C GLN A 374 -7.89 27.34 -15.29
N ARG A 375 -8.39 27.19 -14.05
CA ARG A 375 -9.77 27.54 -13.68
C ARG A 375 -9.95 28.64 -12.62
N GLY A 376 -8.91 29.42 -12.33
CA GLY A 376 -9.10 30.72 -11.65
C GLY A 376 -9.55 30.66 -10.19
N GLU A 377 -9.27 29.58 -9.45
CA GLU A 377 -9.45 29.55 -8.00
C GLU A 377 -8.14 29.94 -7.30
N THR A 378 -8.15 31.13 -6.72
CA THR A 378 -7.01 31.74 -6.01
C THR A 378 -6.91 31.22 -4.58
N GLY A 379 -5.68 30.99 -4.09
CA GLY A 379 -5.38 31.05 -2.65
C GLY A 379 -4.34 30.06 -2.11
N SER A 380 -3.13 30.56 -1.87
CA SER A 380 -2.07 30.06 -0.97
C SER A 380 -1.09 28.98 -1.49
N GLY A 381 0.18 29.14 -1.09
CA GLY A 381 1.39 28.67 -1.76
C GLY A 381 1.68 27.16 -1.69
N LYS A 382 2.49 26.69 -2.64
CA LYS A 382 3.01 25.31 -2.68
C LYS A 382 3.90 25.02 -1.45
N PRO A 383 3.72 23.90 -0.73
CA PRO A 383 4.63 23.50 0.33
C PRO A 383 5.89 22.86 -0.29
N THR A 384 7.04 23.48 -0.10
CA THR A 384 8.33 22.81 -0.28
C THR A 384 8.53 21.83 0.88
N LYS A 385 8.89 20.58 0.59
CA LYS A 385 9.17 19.55 1.60
C LYS A 385 10.35 20.02 2.47
N ARG A 386 10.07 20.59 3.65
CA ARG A 386 11.09 21.15 4.56
C ARG A 386 11.45 20.11 5.62
N VAL A 387 12.71 19.68 5.64
CA VAL A 387 13.28 18.86 6.73
C VAL A 387 14.04 19.80 7.65
N LEU A 388 13.77 19.73 8.95
CA LEU A 388 14.41 20.57 9.97
C LEU A 388 15.71 19.92 10.42
N VAL A 389 16.81 20.64 10.24
CA VAL A 389 18.14 20.24 10.71
C VAL A 389 18.56 21.10 11.90
N PRO A 390 19.22 20.56 12.94
CA PRO A 390 19.69 21.31 14.08
C PRO A 390 20.75 22.34 13.67
N THR A 391 20.78 23.47 14.38
CA THR A 391 21.83 24.49 14.23
C THR A 391 23.11 24.04 14.95
N GLU A 392 24.25 24.65 14.62
CA GLU A 392 25.52 24.38 15.30
C GLU A 392 25.41 24.58 16.82
N LYS A 393 24.64 25.59 17.26
CA LYS A 393 24.39 25.84 18.67
C LYS A 393 23.57 24.74 19.33
N GLU A 394 22.49 24.27 18.70
CA GLU A 394 21.67 23.16 19.23
C GLU A 394 22.45 21.84 19.30
N ILE A 395 23.35 21.60 18.33
CA ILE A 395 24.29 20.47 18.37
C ILE A 395 25.26 20.62 19.56
N SER A 396 25.84 21.81 19.75
CA SER A 396 26.74 22.11 20.88
C SER A 396 26.04 21.96 22.24
N ASP A 397 24.82 22.47 22.35
CA ASP A 397 23.99 22.42 23.56
C ASP A 397 23.37 21.02 23.76
N LYS A 398 23.54 20.12 22.79
CA LYS A 398 22.98 18.75 22.73
C LYS A 398 21.47 18.70 22.89
N VAL A 399 20.78 19.76 22.49
CA VAL A 399 19.34 19.86 22.61
C VAL A 399 18.77 20.69 21.47
N PHE A 400 17.73 20.16 20.84
CA PHE A 400 16.86 20.87 19.91
C PHE A 400 15.50 21.05 20.58
N SER A 401 14.91 22.23 20.42
CA SER A 401 13.57 22.51 20.96
C SER A 401 12.78 23.32 19.95
N LEU A 402 11.59 22.82 19.61
CA LEU A 402 10.64 23.51 18.75
C LEU A 402 9.28 23.55 19.43
N GLU A 403 8.72 24.75 19.49
CA GLU A 403 7.38 25.01 20.02
C GLU A 403 6.52 25.69 18.96
N TYR A 404 5.22 25.42 18.96
CA TYR A 404 4.24 26.13 18.13
C TYR A 404 3.07 26.63 18.98
N ASP A 405 2.76 27.90 18.84
CA ASP A 405 1.62 28.59 19.46
C ASP A 405 0.56 28.86 18.38
N CYS A 406 -0.60 28.21 18.52
CA CYS A 406 -1.68 28.31 17.55
C CYS A 406 -2.44 29.64 17.65
N ALA A 407 -2.51 30.28 18.82
CA ALA A 407 -3.13 31.60 18.96
C ALA A 407 -2.36 32.65 18.14
N LYS A 408 -1.03 32.64 18.27
CA LYS A 408 -0.13 33.59 17.61
C LYS A 408 0.23 33.22 16.18
N ASP A 409 -0.08 31.99 15.79
CA ASP A 409 0.33 31.39 14.53
C ASP A 409 1.84 31.48 14.31
N GLN A 410 2.59 30.99 15.30
CA GLN A 410 4.03 31.22 15.37
C GLN A 410 4.77 30.05 16.02
N TYR A 411 5.86 29.63 15.39
CA TYR A 411 6.84 28.75 15.98
C TYR A 411 7.89 29.53 16.76
N ARG A 412 8.38 28.93 17.85
CA ARG A 412 9.57 29.35 18.58
C ARG A 412 10.62 28.24 18.50
N ARG A 413 11.81 28.59 18.00
CA ARG A 413 12.98 27.71 17.95
C ARG A 413 14.19 28.46 18.49
N GLY A 414 14.55 28.19 19.74
CA GLY A 414 15.52 29.01 20.46
C GLY A 414 15.05 30.47 20.57
N VAL A 415 15.81 31.40 19.97
CA VAL A 415 15.47 32.83 19.92
C VAL A 415 14.63 33.21 18.69
N ASP A 416 14.54 32.32 17.70
CA ASP A 416 13.87 32.60 16.45
C ASP A 416 12.36 32.44 16.57
N LEU A 417 11.64 33.41 16.01
CA LEU A 417 10.19 33.43 15.93
C LEU A 417 9.76 33.37 14.46
N ILE A 418 9.06 32.29 14.09
CA ILE A 418 8.76 31.97 12.69
C ILE A 418 7.24 31.96 12.52
N LYS A 419 6.70 32.87 11.71
CA LYS A 419 5.24 33.02 11.51
C LYS A 419 4.68 31.97 10.54
N GLY A 420 3.43 31.59 10.80
CA GLY A 420 2.62 30.68 9.98
C GLY A 420 2.82 29.22 10.38
N TRP A 421 1.74 28.51 10.67
CA TRP A 421 1.75 27.10 11.05
C TRP A 421 2.35 26.20 9.97
N GLU A 422 2.20 26.56 8.70
CA GLU A 422 2.71 25.82 7.56
C GLU A 422 4.23 25.99 7.38
N SER A 423 4.85 26.99 8.02
CA SER A 423 6.21 27.44 7.70
C SER A 423 7.30 26.40 7.96
N LEU A 424 7.09 25.51 8.93
CA LEU A 424 8.02 24.44 9.33
C LEU A 424 7.43 23.02 9.17
N VAL A 425 6.26 22.91 8.56
CA VAL A 425 5.61 21.63 8.28
C VAL A 425 6.26 21.00 7.04
N SER A 426 6.68 19.73 7.16
CA SER A 426 7.31 19.00 6.06
C SER A 426 6.29 18.46 5.05
N LYS A 427 5.09 18.11 5.53
CA LYS A 427 3.96 17.66 4.72
C LYS A 427 2.65 18.03 5.39
N GLN A 428 1.70 18.53 4.61
CA GLN A 428 0.32 18.78 5.04
C GLN A 428 -0.67 18.29 3.99
N LYS A 429 -1.85 17.83 4.41
CA LYS A 429 -2.94 17.40 3.52
C LYS A 429 -4.28 17.79 4.14
N ASN A 430 -5.10 18.55 3.40
CA ASN A 430 -6.48 18.90 3.81
C ASN A 430 -6.59 19.57 5.18
N VAL A 431 -5.61 20.38 5.57
CA VAL A 431 -5.58 21.05 6.86
C VAL A 431 -5.65 22.56 6.68
N CYS A 432 -6.37 23.24 7.56
CA CYS A 432 -6.31 24.69 7.68
C CYS A 432 -6.27 25.09 9.16
N ARG A 433 -5.69 26.26 9.41
CA ARG A 433 -5.83 26.96 10.68
C ARG A 433 -7.03 27.89 10.62
N VAL A 434 -7.87 27.84 11.64
CA VAL A 434 -9.00 28.73 11.85
C VAL A 434 -8.67 29.64 13.02
N ALA A 435 -8.87 30.95 12.84
CA ALA A 435 -8.82 31.95 13.91
C ALA A 435 -10.16 32.69 13.91
N ASP A 436 -11.03 32.34 14.84
CA ASP A 436 -12.35 32.95 14.98
C ASP A 436 -12.28 34.07 16.02
N GLN A 437 -12.36 35.31 15.54
CA GLN A 437 -12.38 36.49 16.40
C GLN A 437 -13.69 36.63 17.20
N ALA A 438 -14.80 36.10 16.69
CA ALA A 438 -16.10 36.18 17.37
C ALA A 438 -16.15 35.25 18.58
N SER A 439 -15.66 34.02 18.42
CA SER A 439 -15.55 33.04 19.51
C SER A 439 -14.23 33.13 20.29
N ASN A 440 -13.32 34.02 19.87
CA ASN A 440 -12.01 34.29 20.48
C ASN A 440 -11.12 33.04 20.63
N VAL A 441 -11.11 32.17 19.62
CA VAL A 441 -10.33 30.92 19.60
C VAL A 441 -9.54 30.75 18.32
N ALA A 442 -8.43 30.02 18.42
CA ALA A 442 -7.69 29.51 17.28
C ALA A 442 -7.51 28.01 17.40
N TYR A 443 -7.54 27.31 16.28
CA TYR A 443 -7.29 25.88 16.18
C TYR A 443 -6.90 25.49 14.76
N ILE A 444 -6.39 24.27 14.62
CA ILE A 444 -6.16 23.62 13.34
C ILE A 444 -7.21 22.53 13.15
N CYS A 445 -7.83 22.47 11.98
CA CYS A 445 -8.84 21.46 11.65
C CYS A 445 -8.73 20.98 10.22
N CYS A 446 -9.56 19.99 9.90
CA CYS A 446 -9.71 19.54 8.53
C CYS A 446 -10.37 20.65 7.71
N GLN A 447 -9.92 20.84 6.47
CA GLN A 447 -10.55 21.78 5.55
C GLN A 447 -12.01 21.40 5.29
N GLU A 448 -12.86 22.41 5.09
CA GLU A 448 -14.28 22.19 4.83
C GLU A 448 -14.51 21.25 3.63
N GLY A 449 -15.38 20.27 3.80
CA GLY A 449 -15.66 19.26 2.78
C GLY A 449 -14.59 18.17 2.61
N LYS A 450 -13.58 18.10 3.48
CA LYS A 450 -12.59 17.02 3.51
C LYS A 450 -12.85 16.07 4.68
N THR A 451 -12.63 14.76 4.45
CA THR A 451 -12.94 13.68 5.40
C THR A 451 -11.80 13.35 6.37
N SER A 452 -10.57 13.78 6.07
CA SER A 452 -9.38 13.59 6.91
C SER A 452 -8.29 14.60 6.59
N GLY A 453 -7.49 14.93 7.60
CA GLY A 453 -6.34 15.82 7.55
C GLY A 453 -5.05 15.15 8.05
N GLU A 454 -3.91 15.63 7.56
CA GLU A 454 -2.58 15.19 7.97
C GLU A 454 -1.63 16.39 8.11
N ILE A 455 -0.84 16.41 9.18
CA ILE A 455 0.29 17.33 9.38
C ILE A 455 1.51 16.51 9.78
N CYS A 456 2.67 16.82 9.20
CA CYS A 456 3.93 16.15 9.48
C CYS A 456 5.04 17.18 9.67
N TRP A 457 5.85 17.00 10.72
CA TRP A 457 7.15 17.65 10.88
C TRP A 457 8.23 16.60 10.74
N SER A 458 9.27 16.89 9.96
CA SER A 458 10.39 15.98 9.72
C SER A 458 11.68 16.61 10.20
N PHE A 459 12.46 15.86 10.96
CA PHE A 459 13.72 16.28 11.56
C PHE A 459 14.84 15.33 11.12
N ASP A 460 15.98 15.90 10.72
CA ASP A 460 17.21 15.17 10.44
C ASP A 460 18.34 15.79 11.25
N PHE A 461 18.86 15.04 12.20
CA PHE A 461 19.88 15.48 13.15
C PHE A 461 21.30 15.24 12.64
N ASP A 462 21.49 15.19 11.31
CA ASP A 462 22.79 15.19 10.63
C ASP A 462 23.74 14.10 11.14
N GLY A 463 23.20 12.91 11.38
CA GLY A 463 23.95 11.76 11.89
C GLY A 463 24.17 11.74 13.42
N HIS A 464 23.77 12.79 14.15
CA HIS A 464 23.73 12.76 15.60
C HIS A 464 22.57 11.86 16.08
N LEU A 465 22.90 10.85 16.89
CA LEU A 465 21.89 9.92 17.41
C LEU A 465 21.06 10.62 18.48
N VAL A 466 19.74 10.62 18.28
CA VAL A 466 18.79 11.10 19.28
C VAL A 466 18.80 10.15 20.46
N LYS A 467 18.95 10.64 21.69
CA LYS A 467 18.89 9.83 22.92
C LYS A 467 17.52 9.83 23.57
N ASN A 468 16.92 11.02 23.70
CA ASN A 468 15.63 11.22 24.32
C ASN A 468 14.80 12.19 23.46
N ILE A 469 13.50 11.92 23.33
CA ILE A 469 12.51 12.87 22.83
C ILE A 469 11.44 13.09 23.90
N GLU A 470 11.30 14.34 24.33
CA GLU A 470 10.15 14.82 25.07
C GLU A 470 9.17 15.45 24.07
N PHE A 471 7.93 14.96 24.04
CA PHE A 471 6.92 15.41 23.12
C PHE A 471 5.62 15.75 23.84
N ARG A 472 5.00 16.87 23.45
CA ARG A 472 3.72 17.33 24.02
C ARG A 472 2.80 17.95 22.96
N LEU A 473 1.53 17.56 23.03
CA LEU A 473 0.40 18.15 22.30
C LEU A 473 -0.68 18.57 23.28
N ASP A 474 -1.07 19.84 23.22
CA ASP A 474 -2.14 20.43 24.02
C ASP A 474 -3.27 20.96 23.12
N GLY A 475 -4.46 21.14 23.70
CA GLY A 475 -5.61 21.71 22.98
C GLY A 475 -6.25 20.76 21.97
N ILE A 476 -6.18 19.44 22.21
CA ILE A 476 -6.89 18.44 21.40
C ILE A 476 -8.35 18.41 21.85
N LYS A 477 -9.28 18.76 20.95
CA LYS A 477 -10.72 18.59 21.14
C LYS A 477 -11.27 17.71 20.02
N LYS A 478 -12.11 16.73 20.38
CA LYS A 478 -12.76 15.80 19.46
C LYS A 478 -14.08 15.33 20.04
N ASN A 479 -15.02 14.94 19.18
CA ASN A 479 -16.24 14.23 19.56
C ASN A 479 -16.00 12.71 19.47
N ASP A 480 -16.96 11.89 19.92
CA ASP A 480 -16.82 10.42 19.97
C ASP A 480 -16.54 9.81 18.58
N ASP A 481 -17.06 10.41 17.52
CA ASP A 481 -16.88 9.96 16.12
C ASP A 481 -15.59 10.49 15.47
N SER A 482 -14.88 11.41 16.13
CA SER A 482 -13.68 12.04 15.61
C SER A 482 -12.40 11.34 16.10
N VAL A 483 -11.50 11.04 15.18
CA VAL A 483 -10.22 10.40 15.47
C VAL A 483 -9.11 11.44 15.35
N ILE A 484 -8.29 11.58 16.39
CA ILE A 484 -6.99 12.29 16.32
C ILE A 484 -5.94 11.27 16.75
N ARG A 485 -4.97 11.00 15.87
CA ARG A 485 -3.88 10.06 16.10
C ARG A 485 -2.56 10.74 15.79
N ALA A 486 -1.79 11.03 16.82
CA ALA A 486 -0.43 11.51 16.70
C ALA A 486 0.56 10.35 16.83
N ILE A 487 1.58 10.35 15.99
CA ILE A 487 2.59 9.28 15.87
C ILE A 487 3.96 9.95 15.74
N ILE A 488 4.92 9.47 16.52
CA ILE A 488 6.33 9.81 16.33
C ILE A 488 7.06 8.62 15.73
N CYS A 489 7.82 8.82 14.67
CA CYS A 489 8.61 7.79 14.01
C CYS A 489 10.10 8.14 14.09
N CYS A 490 10.91 7.25 14.63
CA CYS A 490 12.36 7.36 14.72
C CYS A 490 12.99 6.25 13.86
N GLY A 491 13.42 6.60 12.64
CA GLY A 491 13.75 5.60 11.61
C GLY A 491 12.56 4.68 11.30
N ASP A 492 12.74 3.37 11.46
CA ASP A 492 11.72 2.35 11.19
C ASP A 492 10.75 2.10 12.37
N LYS A 493 11.00 2.69 13.54
CA LYS A 493 10.17 2.52 14.74
C LYS A 493 9.18 3.67 14.88
N CYS A 494 7.89 3.38 15.00
CA CYS A 494 6.86 4.39 15.23
C CYS A 494 6.08 4.12 16.52
N THR A 495 5.89 5.16 17.32
CA THR A 495 5.15 5.13 18.58
C THR A 495 3.94 6.06 18.49
N VAL A 496 2.77 5.56 18.88
CA VAL A 496 1.56 6.39 18.97
C VAL A 496 1.65 7.23 20.24
N ILE A 497 1.40 8.53 20.13
CA ILE A 497 1.35 9.43 21.28
C ILE A 497 0.05 9.16 22.05
N PRO A 498 0.11 8.96 23.39
CA PRO A 498 -1.06 8.71 24.21
C PRO A 498 -2.10 9.84 24.13
N SER A 499 -3.33 9.54 24.54
CA SER A 499 -4.43 10.53 24.58
C SER A 499 -4.17 11.69 25.55
N THR A 500 -3.23 11.55 26.48
CA THR A 500 -2.76 12.65 27.35
C THR A 500 -2.01 13.72 26.57
N GLY A 501 -1.56 13.43 25.35
CA GLY A 501 -0.77 14.34 24.52
C GLY A 501 0.71 14.38 24.86
N GLU A 502 1.14 13.74 25.95
CA GLU A 502 2.53 13.69 26.42
C GLU A 502 3.16 12.32 26.13
N LEU A 503 4.38 12.32 25.61
CA LEU A 503 5.17 11.13 25.35
C LEU A 503 6.66 11.43 25.58
N GLU A 504 7.32 10.55 26.31
CA GLU A 504 8.78 10.53 26.44
C GLU A 504 9.31 9.23 25.85
N LEU A 505 10.36 9.33 25.02
CA LEU A 505 11.01 8.19 24.39
C LEU A 505 12.51 8.23 24.69
N GLU A 506 13.04 7.15 25.24
CA GLU A 506 14.46 7.00 25.55
C GLU A 506 15.15 5.96 24.64
N MET A 507 16.49 5.98 24.63
CA MET A 507 17.34 5.01 23.92
C MET A 507 17.02 4.91 22.42
N ILE A 508 16.83 6.06 21.80
CA ILE A 508 16.60 6.14 20.36
C ILE A 508 17.96 5.95 19.64
N GLU A 509 17.99 5.19 18.55
CA GLU A 509 19.20 4.97 17.75
C GLU A 509 18.95 5.43 16.32
N SER A 510 18.41 6.64 16.18
CA SER A 510 18.11 7.25 14.90
C SER A 510 18.50 8.71 14.90
N SER A 511 19.01 9.20 13.77
CA SER A 511 19.19 10.61 13.51
C SER A 511 17.97 11.24 12.81
N LYS A 512 16.94 10.45 12.48
CA LYS A 512 15.76 10.92 11.75
C LYS A 512 14.50 10.72 12.57
N VAL A 513 13.74 11.80 12.74
CA VAL A 513 12.49 11.80 13.49
C VAL A 513 11.40 12.44 12.65
N ASP A 514 10.25 11.78 12.53
CA ASP A 514 9.03 12.38 11.99
C ASP A 514 7.96 12.44 13.08
N VAL A 515 7.28 13.57 13.21
CA VAL A 515 6.06 13.69 14.01
C VAL A 515 4.89 13.87 13.06
N LYS A 516 3.95 12.92 13.07
CA LYS A 516 2.79 12.85 12.18
C LYS A 516 1.52 12.93 13.00
N ILE A 517 0.60 13.81 12.61
CA ILE A 517 -0.73 13.90 13.21
C ILE A 517 -1.75 13.66 12.12
N TYR A 518 -2.56 12.62 12.32
CA TYR A 518 -3.71 12.30 11.48
C TYR A 518 -4.97 12.66 12.25
N PHE A 519 -5.93 13.28 11.59
CA PHE A 519 -7.23 13.48 12.20
C PHE A 519 -8.37 13.40 11.20
N SER A 520 -9.50 12.85 11.62
CA SER A 520 -10.70 12.73 10.79
C SER A 520 -11.45 14.06 10.71
N SER A 521 -12.34 14.17 9.72
CA SER A 521 -13.36 15.20 9.67
C SER A 521 -14.34 15.11 10.84
N GLY A 522 -15.02 16.22 11.13
CA GLY A 522 -15.89 16.42 12.30
C GLY A 522 -15.43 17.62 13.12
N ASP A 523 -15.87 17.71 14.38
CA ASP A 523 -15.46 18.76 15.34
C ASP A 523 -14.05 18.51 15.92
N ALA A 524 -13.21 17.77 15.19
CA ALA A 524 -11.81 17.54 15.55
C ALA A 524 -11.02 18.84 15.40
N GLN A 525 -10.59 19.40 16.54
CA GLN A 525 -9.82 20.62 16.63
C GLN A 525 -8.50 20.30 17.30
N LEU A 526 -7.41 20.49 16.57
CA LEU A 526 -6.05 20.39 17.08
C LEU A 526 -5.61 21.77 17.56
N PHE A 527 -4.88 21.84 18.67
CA PHE A 527 -4.34 23.09 19.20
C PHE A 527 -5.40 24.15 19.53
N LEU A 528 -6.61 23.73 19.89
CA LEU A 528 -7.65 24.64 20.33
C LEU A 528 -7.18 25.44 21.53
N THR A 529 -7.09 26.76 21.33
CA THR A 529 -6.66 27.71 22.33
C THR A 529 -7.41 29.03 22.20
N ASN A 530 -7.41 29.82 23.27
CA ASN A 530 -7.98 31.16 23.29
C ASN A 530 -7.00 32.16 22.64
N LEU A 531 -7.49 33.08 21.82
CA LEU A 531 -6.61 34.07 21.16
C LEU A 531 -5.91 35.03 22.14
N ASN A 532 -6.45 35.19 23.35
CA ASN A 532 -5.90 36.03 24.42
C ASN A 532 -5.12 35.22 25.46
N SER A 533 -4.89 33.91 25.25
CA SER A 533 -3.99 33.17 26.13
C SER A 533 -2.59 33.79 26.09
N GLY A 534 -1.86 33.75 27.21
CA GLY A 534 -0.44 34.12 27.24
C GLY A 534 0.42 33.22 26.33
N ASP A 535 1.74 33.33 26.41
CA ASP A 535 2.66 32.41 25.70
C ASP A 535 2.35 30.96 26.06
N TYR A 536 1.65 30.25 25.18
CA TYR A 536 1.20 28.87 25.39
C TYR A 536 1.51 28.03 24.15
N ALA A 537 2.42 27.08 24.30
CA ALA A 537 2.80 26.18 23.21
C ALA A 537 1.81 25.01 23.13
N ASN A 538 1.11 24.90 22.01
CA ASN A 538 0.19 23.80 21.74
C ASN A 538 0.91 22.54 21.24
N PHE A 539 2.08 22.72 20.62
CA PHE A 539 2.97 21.64 20.20
C PHE A 539 4.36 21.95 20.75
N ARG A 540 4.98 20.96 21.37
CA ARG A 540 6.37 21.02 21.81
C ARG A 540 7.05 19.71 21.48
N VAL A 541 8.20 19.81 20.83
CA VAL A 541 9.14 18.70 20.69
C VAL A 541 10.50 19.17 21.16
N LYS A 542 11.08 18.39 22.07
CA LYS A 542 12.43 18.61 22.57
C LYS A 542 13.21 17.32 22.41
N VAL A 543 14.35 17.43 21.74
CA VAL A 543 15.16 16.28 21.34
C VAL A 543 16.55 16.46 21.91
N PHE A 544 17.03 15.43 22.59
CA PHE A 544 18.35 15.39 23.21
C PHE A 544 19.26 14.44 22.44
N PHE A 545 20.52 14.83 22.20
CA PHE A 545 21.50 14.06 21.41
C PHE A 545 22.70 13.58 22.23
#